data_AF-A0A327TI38-F1
#
_entry.id   AF-A0A327TI38-F1
#
_cell.length_a   1.000
_cell.length_b   1.000
_cell.length_c   1.000
_cell.angle_alpha   90.00
_cell.angle_beta   90.00
_cell.angle_gamma   90.00
#
_symmetry.space_group_name_H-M   'P 1'
#
loop_
_entity.id
_entity.type
_entity.pdbx_description
1 polymer ?
#
loop_
_entity_poly.entity_id
_entity_poly.type
_entity_poly.pdbx_seq_one_letter_code
_entity_poly.pdbx_strand_id
1 'polypeptide(L)'
;MSEESANNSFGILRSLKKLIFEDSPEPFVPESKQAVAPPVTETKKGESVTNNPQTNLTQNTSDLPPTDVKQMKLKVLEILERINEPGLDFFEVWNAAAEMGSVDAGSIKAAFTSLKYVDKTLDKDKLVRTGQNYAAGLQRVIDKETSQKQLQKENIEQNQVAEKASLTAEIQRLEQNMEELREKLGSRQKELKEINSKYEPQLKDIDAKIAVGNTAVAEVITDIKNALNIIQTNIN
;
A
#
# COMPACT_ATOMS: atom_id res chain seq x y z
N MET A 1 38.99 -30.98 -12.22
CA MET A 1 39.63 -30.89 -10.90
C MET A 1 40.55 -29.68 -10.93
N SER A 2 40.47 -28.65 -10.10
CA SER A 2 39.50 -28.27 -9.07
C SER A 2 39.69 -26.76 -8.84
N GLU A 3 38.56 -26.07 -8.66
CA GLU A 3 38.33 -24.94 -7.75
C GLU A 3 39.33 -23.77 -7.71
N GLU A 4 38.93 -22.67 -8.36
CA GLU A 4 39.39 -21.32 -8.04
C GLU A 4 38.25 -20.61 -7.29
N SER A 5 38.40 -20.40 -5.99
CA SER A 5 37.39 -19.76 -5.14
C SER A 5 37.91 -18.48 -4.49
N ALA A 6 37.25 -17.38 -4.86
CA ALA A 6 36.65 -16.36 -3.98
C ALA A 6 37.50 -15.25 -3.30
N ASN A 7 36.90 -14.05 -3.41
CA ASN A 7 36.81 -12.98 -2.40
C ASN A 7 38.00 -12.02 -2.15
N ASN A 8 38.18 -11.08 -3.08
CA ASN A 8 38.78 -9.77 -2.77
C ASN A 8 37.68 -8.70 -2.61
N SER A 9 36.99 -8.68 -1.47
CA SER A 9 35.93 -7.70 -1.14
C SER A 9 36.42 -6.50 -0.30
N PHE A 10 37.69 -6.46 0.13
CA PHE A 10 38.17 -5.49 1.13
C PHE A 10 39.07 -4.37 0.56
N GLY A 11 39.51 -4.45 -0.69
CA GLY A 11 40.21 -3.35 -1.39
C GLY A 11 39.33 -2.12 -1.70
N ILE A 12 38.01 -2.21 -1.46
CA ILE A 12 37.01 -1.17 -1.79
C ILE A 12 37.01 -0.03 -0.75
N LEU A 13 37.48 -0.27 0.48
CA LEU A 13 37.46 0.75 1.54
C LEU A 13 38.46 1.89 1.28
N ARG A 14 39.60 1.59 0.64
CA ARG A 14 40.57 2.62 0.23
C ARG A 14 40.13 3.42 -1.00
N SER A 15 39.35 2.84 -1.92
CA SER A 15 38.83 3.58 -3.08
C SER A 15 37.70 4.55 -2.71
N LEU A 16 36.91 4.26 -1.67
CA LEU A 16 35.85 5.15 -1.19
C LEU A 16 36.39 6.33 -0.37
N LYS A 17 37.42 6.12 0.47
CA LYS A 17 38.09 7.23 1.17
C LYS A 17 38.78 8.19 0.19
N LYS A 18 39.19 7.71 -1.00
CA LYS A 18 39.74 8.57 -2.04
C LYS A 18 38.67 9.32 -2.85
N LEU A 19 37.49 8.73 -3.01
CA LEU A 19 36.36 9.34 -3.74
C LEU A 19 35.69 10.49 -2.97
N ILE A 20 35.77 10.49 -1.64
CA ILE A 20 35.11 11.50 -0.78
C ILE A 20 35.98 12.76 -0.58
N PHE A 21 37.30 12.70 -0.80
CA PHE A 21 38.23 13.76 -0.41
C PHE A 21 39.03 14.42 -1.56
N GLU A 22 38.86 13.98 -2.81
CA GLU A 22 39.52 14.58 -3.99
C GLU A 22 38.48 15.02 -5.03
N ASP A 23 37.75 16.10 -4.74
CA ASP A 23 37.52 17.19 -5.72
C ASP A 23 37.14 18.48 -4.99
N SER A 24 37.82 19.56 -5.36
CA SER A 24 37.76 20.94 -4.83
C SER A 24 36.93 21.81 -5.81
N PRO A 25 36.76 23.14 -5.66
CA PRO A 25 36.26 24.01 -4.59
C PRO A 25 34.85 24.62 -4.93
N GLU A 26 34.35 25.51 -4.06
CA GLU A 26 33.04 26.22 -4.11
C GLU A 26 32.66 26.92 -5.43
N PRO A 27 31.35 27.23 -5.63
CA PRO A 27 30.94 28.63 -5.40
C PRO A 27 29.61 28.86 -4.66
N PHE A 28 29.67 29.92 -3.86
CA PHE A 28 28.70 30.85 -3.24
C PHE A 28 27.17 30.85 -3.62
N VAL A 29 26.30 30.64 -2.59
CA VAL A 29 25.09 31.37 -2.03
C VAL A 29 24.06 32.02 -3.03
N PRO A 30 22.70 32.09 -2.80
CA PRO A 30 22.06 32.37 -1.51
C PRO A 30 20.66 31.84 -1.10
N GLU A 31 20.52 31.80 0.24
CA GLU A 31 19.38 32.05 1.16
C GLU A 31 17.93 32.27 0.65
N SER A 32 16.95 31.57 1.25
CA SER A 32 15.65 32.14 1.68
C SER A 32 14.69 31.16 2.41
N LYS A 33 14.40 31.50 3.67
CA LYS A 33 13.11 31.50 4.41
C LYS A 33 12.39 30.20 4.86
N GLN A 34 12.30 30.12 6.19
CA GLN A 34 11.26 29.58 7.09
C GLN A 34 9.86 29.26 6.50
N ALA A 35 9.30 28.10 6.91
CA ALA A 35 7.88 27.98 7.28
C ALA A 35 7.60 26.78 8.23
N VAL A 36 7.20 27.17 9.44
CA VAL A 36 6.41 26.57 10.54
C VAL A 36 5.62 25.26 10.29
N ALA A 37 5.70 24.34 11.27
CA ALA A 37 4.83 23.17 11.45
C ALA A 37 3.64 23.45 12.38
N PRO A 38 2.53 22.67 12.27
CA PRO A 38 1.64 22.39 13.41
C PRO A 38 1.57 20.89 13.78
N PRO A 39 1.09 20.55 15.00
CA PRO A 39 1.38 19.31 15.71
C PRO A 39 0.35 18.19 15.50
N VAL A 40 0.79 16.95 15.73
CA VAL A 40 -0.04 15.73 15.76
C VAL A 40 -0.55 15.49 17.17
N THR A 41 -1.86 15.27 17.29
CA THR A 41 -2.58 14.86 18.50
C THR A 41 -2.55 13.33 18.68
N GLU A 42 -2.37 12.91 19.93
CA GLU A 42 -2.41 11.54 20.43
C GLU A 42 -3.75 10.82 20.19
N THR A 43 -3.77 9.47 20.22
CA THR A 43 -4.41 8.66 21.30
C THR A 43 -4.84 7.23 20.86
N LYS A 44 -4.23 6.24 21.52
CA LYS A 44 -4.70 4.92 22.03
C LYS A 44 -5.32 3.81 21.14
N LYS A 45 -4.59 2.68 21.17
CA LYS A 45 -4.92 1.37 21.80
C LYS A 45 -6.13 0.56 21.27
N GLY A 46 -5.84 -0.58 20.64
CA GLY A 46 -6.77 -1.68 20.38
C GLY A 46 -6.03 -2.98 20.06
N GLU A 47 -5.91 -3.81 21.09
CA GLU A 47 -5.79 -5.28 21.19
C GLU A 47 -5.11 -6.15 20.11
N SER A 48 -4.27 -7.04 20.64
CA SER A 48 -3.39 -8.01 19.98
C SER A 48 -4.15 -9.30 19.64
N VAL A 49 -3.98 -9.80 18.42
CA VAL A 49 -4.23 -11.22 18.09
C VAL A 49 -2.95 -11.78 17.50
N THR A 50 -2.20 -12.49 18.34
CA THR A 50 -0.98 -13.19 18.00
C THR A 50 -1.31 -14.48 17.26
N ASN A 51 -0.89 -14.60 16.02
CA ASN A 51 -0.54 -15.88 15.40
C ASN A 51 0.76 -15.66 14.64
N ASN A 52 1.89 -15.72 15.36
CA ASN A 52 3.22 -15.68 14.75
C ASN A 52 3.57 -17.07 14.20
N PRO A 53 3.67 -17.28 12.89
CA PRO A 53 4.52 -18.34 12.38
C PRO A 53 5.98 -17.99 12.71
N GLN A 54 6.69 -18.89 13.38
CA GLN A 54 8.14 -18.78 13.62
C GLN A 54 8.86 -18.55 12.28
N THR A 55 9.43 -17.37 12.09
CA THR A 55 10.33 -17.08 10.97
C THR A 55 11.71 -17.63 11.30
N ASN A 56 12.07 -18.76 10.69
CA ASN A 56 13.45 -19.23 10.65
C ASN A 56 14.30 -18.21 9.86
N LEU A 57 15.14 -17.45 10.57
CA LEU A 57 16.00 -16.37 10.07
C LEU A 57 17.19 -16.84 9.18
N THR A 58 17.20 -18.09 8.72
CA THR A 58 18.34 -18.69 8.00
C THR A 58 18.09 -19.06 6.54
N GLN A 59 16.96 -18.69 5.94
CA GLN A 59 16.65 -19.10 4.55
C GLN A 59 17.11 -18.10 3.49
N ASN A 60 18.05 -18.57 2.66
CA ASN A 60 18.36 -18.18 1.27
C ASN A 60 18.61 -16.69 0.97
N THR A 61 19.85 -16.25 1.17
CA THR A 61 20.38 -15.00 0.60
C THR A 61 20.88 -15.16 -0.85
N SER A 62 20.77 -16.36 -1.42
CA SER A 62 21.33 -16.72 -2.73
C SER A 62 20.69 -15.98 -3.92
N ASP A 63 19.47 -15.44 -3.73
CA ASP A 63 18.70 -14.73 -4.77
C ASP A 63 18.68 -13.21 -4.59
N LEU A 64 19.46 -12.66 -3.64
CA LEU A 64 19.52 -11.22 -3.43
C LEU A 64 20.35 -10.56 -4.56
N PRO A 65 19.86 -9.47 -5.18
CA PRO A 65 20.65 -8.69 -6.12
C PRO A 65 22.01 -8.29 -5.51
N PRO A 66 23.13 -8.41 -6.23
CA PRO A 66 24.46 -8.04 -5.72
C PRO A 66 24.54 -6.60 -5.20
N THR A 67 23.70 -5.71 -5.74
CA THR A 67 23.56 -4.31 -5.33
C THR A 67 23.01 -4.18 -3.90
N ASP A 68 22.09 -5.04 -3.49
CA ASP A 68 21.41 -4.96 -2.18
C ASP A 68 22.35 -5.41 -1.06
N VAL A 69 23.17 -6.42 -1.33
CA VAL A 69 24.22 -6.87 -0.40
C VAL A 69 25.29 -5.78 -0.23
N LYS A 70 25.66 -5.08 -1.31
CA LYS A 70 26.61 -3.96 -1.24
C LYS A 70 26.06 -2.79 -0.42
N GLN A 71 24.80 -2.42 -0.62
CA GLN A 71 24.14 -1.37 0.16
C GLN A 71 23.99 -1.76 1.64
N MET A 72 23.69 -3.03 1.93
CA MET A 72 23.59 -3.52 3.30
C MET A 72 24.94 -3.47 4.02
N LYS A 73 26.03 -3.84 3.31
CA LYS A 73 27.39 -3.71 3.84
C LYS A 73 27.73 -2.24 4.17
N LEU A 74 27.34 -1.28 3.32
CA LEU A 74 27.53 0.14 3.61
C LEU A 74 26.80 0.59 4.87
N LYS A 75 25.54 0.16 5.05
CA LYS A 75 24.78 0.46 6.28
C LYS A 75 25.42 -0.13 7.53
N VAL A 76 25.91 -1.36 7.45
CA VAL A 76 26.64 -2.00 8.56
C VAL A 76 27.90 -1.21 8.92
N LEU A 77 28.61 -0.68 7.93
CA LEU A 77 29.79 0.16 8.15
C LEU A 77 29.43 1.51 8.80
N GLU A 78 28.38 2.18 8.34
CA GLU A 78 27.88 3.43 8.98
C GLU A 78 27.48 3.20 10.44
N ILE A 79 26.89 2.04 10.74
CA ILE A 79 26.54 1.65 12.11
C ILE A 79 27.79 1.43 12.96
N LEU A 80 28.80 0.76 12.41
CA LEU A 80 30.10 0.54 13.07
C LEU A 80 30.80 1.86 13.39
N GLU A 81 30.80 2.82 12.46
CA GLU A 81 31.33 4.17 12.69
C GLU A 81 30.57 4.92 13.79
N ARG A 82 29.24 4.78 13.84
CA ARG A 82 28.41 5.44 14.87
C ARG A 82 28.65 4.87 16.27
N ILE A 83 28.95 3.59 16.40
CA ILE A 83 29.24 2.94 17.69
C ILE A 83 30.73 2.92 18.02
N ASN A 84 31.57 3.58 17.21
CA ASN A 84 33.01 3.61 17.37
C ASN A 84 33.40 4.34 18.67
N GLU A 85 34.27 3.73 19.47
CA GLU A 85 34.82 4.35 20.67
C GLU A 85 36.03 5.24 20.31
N PRO A 86 36.29 6.35 21.02
CA PRO A 86 37.43 7.19 20.71
C PRO A 86 38.77 6.50 21.03
N GLY A 87 39.74 6.65 20.12
CA GLY A 87 41.10 6.13 20.27
C GLY A 87 41.31 4.77 19.57
N LEU A 88 42.47 4.15 19.78
CA LEU A 88 42.77 2.84 19.18
C LEU A 88 42.05 1.74 19.97
N ASP A 89 41.25 0.94 19.27
CA ASP A 89 40.43 -0.14 19.85
C ASP A 89 40.30 -1.35 18.91
N PHE A 90 39.31 -2.21 19.14
CA PHE A 90 39.06 -3.39 18.31
C PHE A 90 38.85 -3.07 16.83
N PHE A 91 38.13 -1.98 16.52
CA PHE A 91 37.80 -1.66 15.13
C PHE A 91 39.05 -1.36 14.32
N GLU A 92 39.99 -0.59 14.88
CA GLU A 92 41.23 -0.25 14.18
C GLU A 92 42.21 -1.42 14.07
N VAL A 93 42.26 -2.30 15.07
CA VAL A 93 43.03 -3.55 14.97
C VAL A 93 42.43 -4.49 13.92
N TRP A 94 41.11 -4.60 13.86
CA TRP A 94 40.41 -5.41 12.87
C TRP A 94 40.61 -4.86 11.44
N ASN A 95 40.51 -3.54 11.26
CA ASN A 95 40.77 -2.87 9.99
C ASN A 95 42.22 -3.07 9.55
N ALA A 96 43.20 -2.85 10.43
CA ALA A 96 44.61 -3.04 10.12
C ALA A 96 44.93 -4.51 9.74
N ALA A 97 44.33 -5.48 10.44
CA ALA A 97 44.45 -6.89 10.08
C ALA A 97 43.83 -7.17 8.71
N ALA A 98 42.63 -6.65 8.43
CA ALA A 98 41.99 -6.79 7.13
C ALA A 98 42.83 -6.18 5.99
N GLU A 99 43.49 -5.04 6.22
CA GLU A 99 44.42 -4.43 5.25
C GLU A 99 45.66 -5.28 4.97
N MET A 100 46.05 -6.16 5.89
CA MET A 100 47.12 -7.15 5.68
C MET A 100 46.70 -8.33 4.80
N GLY A 101 45.43 -8.40 4.39
CA GLY A 101 44.91 -9.38 3.42
C GLY A 101 44.04 -10.49 4.02
N SER A 102 44.02 -10.63 5.34
CA SER A 102 43.18 -11.61 6.05
C SER A 102 42.93 -11.18 7.49
N VAL A 103 41.81 -11.59 8.09
CA VAL A 103 41.56 -11.44 9.53
C VAL A 103 41.79 -12.79 10.19
N ASP A 104 43.02 -13.07 10.58
CA ASP A 104 43.44 -14.30 11.24
C ASP A 104 44.31 -14.02 12.48
N ALA A 105 44.71 -15.06 13.20
CA ALA A 105 45.49 -14.92 14.42
C ALA A 105 46.84 -14.21 14.19
N GLY A 106 47.46 -14.39 13.02
CA GLY A 106 48.73 -13.77 12.65
C GLY A 106 48.56 -12.29 12.35
N SER A 107 47.60 -11.93 11.51
CA SER A 107 47.34 -10.54 11.13
C SER A 107 46.81 -9.70 12.28
N ILE A 108 45.91 -10.24 13.11
CA ILE A 108 45.42 -9.56 14.33
C ILE A 108 46.55 -9.32 15.32
N LYS A 109 47.43 -10.31 15.54
CA LYS A 109 48.59 -10.17 16.44
C LYS A 109 49.55 -9.10 15.92
N ALA A 110 49.82 -9.08 14.61
CA ALA A 110 50.69 -8.08 13.98
C ALA A 110 50.10 -6.65 14.04
N ALA A 111 48.81 -6.50 13.75
CA ALA A 111 48.08 -5.25 13.85
C ALA A 111 48.07 -4.72 15.30
N PHE A 112 47.71 -5.56 16.27
CA PHE A 112 47.74 -5.20 17.69
C PHE A 112 49.14 -4.80 18.16
N THR A 113 50.17 -5.55 17.78
CA THR A 113 51.56 -5.24 18.15
C THR A 113 51.98 -3.89 17.61
N SER A 114 51.66 -3.60 16.35
CA SER A 114 51.99 -2.32 15.70
C SER A 114 51.27 -1.15 16.36
N LEU A 115 49.96 -1.27 16.60
CA LEU A 115 49.13 -0.20 17.12
C LEU A 115 49.33 0.05 18.63
N LYS A 116 49.72 -0.98 19.40
CA LYS A 116 50.05 -0.85 20.84
C LYS A 116 51.27 0.04 21.10
N TYR A 117 52.16 0.22 20.12
CA TYR A 117 53.25 1.19 20.25
C TYR A 117 52.78 2.63 20.12
N VAL A 118 51.69 2.85 19.37
CA VAL A 118 51.07 4.16 19.14
C VAL A 118 50.16 4.56 20.30
N ASP A 119 49.37 3.62 20.84
CA ASP A 119 48.52 3.85 22.01
C ASP A 119 48.79 2.78 23.07
N LYS A 120 49.35 3.21 24.22
CA LYS A 120 49.67 2.31 25.35
C LYS A 120 48.44 1.85 26.11
N THR A 121 47.29 2.50 25.93
CA THR A 121 46.00 2.07 26.48
C THR A 121 45.39 0.90 25.71
N LEU A 122 45.94 0.57 24.53
CA LEU A 122 45.53 -0.59 23.76
C LEU A 122 46.08 -1.87 24.41
N ASP A 123 45.18 -2.59 25.09
CA ASP A 123 45.46 -3.89 25.66
C ASP A 123 44.41 -4.93 25.24
N LYS A 124 44.62 -6.18 25.67
CA LYS A 124 43.74 -7.29 25.34
C LYS A 124 42.32 -7.06 25.88
N ASP A 125 42.20 -6.49 27.07
CA ASP A 125 40.91 -6.31 27.74
C ASP A 125 40.09 -5.22 27.04
N LYS A 126 40.73 -4.13 26.62
CA LYS A 126 40.14 -3.09 25.76
C LYS A 126 39.68 -3.68 24.43
N LEU A 127 40.51 -4.51 23.77
CA LEU A 127 40.11 -5.17 22.51
C LEU A 127 38.90 -6.09 22.67
N VAL A 128 38.89 -6.92 23.72
CA VAL A 128 37.77 -7.84 23.96
C VAL A 128 36.50 -7.06 24.29
N ARG A 129 36.59 -6.06 25.17
CA ARG A 129 35.45 -5.23 25.57
C ARG A 129 34.86 -4.47 24.38
N THR A 130 35.70 -3.76 23.63
CA THR A 130 35.24 -2.97 22.47
C THR A 130 34.72 -3.88 21.37
N GLY A 131 35.37 -5.01 21.08
CA GLY A 131 34.86 -6.03 20.15
C GLY A 131 33.49 -6.59 20.53
N GLN A 132 33.27 -6.86 21.81
CA GLN A 132 31.95 -7.28 22.33
C GLN A 132 30.91 -6.15 22.20
N ASN A 133 31.30 -4.89 22.43
CA ASN A 133 30.43 -3.73 22.23
C ASN A 133 30.00 -3.59 20.76
N TYR A 134 30.91 -3.76 19.81
CA TYR A 134 30.59 -3.75 18.37
C TYR A 134 29.62 -4.88 18.00
N ALA A 135 29.92 -6.11 18.42
CA ALA A 135 29.07 -7.26 18.14
C ALA A 135 27.66 -7.08 18.72
N ALA A 136 27.56 -6.65 19.98
CA ALA A 136 26.28 -6.38 20.62
C ALA A 136 25.54 -5.19 19.99
N GLY A 137 26.26 -4.15 19.58
CA GLY A 137 25.71 -2.99 18.87
C GLY A 137 25.07 -3.39 17.54
N LEU A 138 25.81 -4.14 16.72
CA LEU A 138 25.30 -4.66 15.45
C LEU A 138 24.10 -5.58 15.64
N GLN A 139 24.15 -6.50 16.61
CA GLN A 139 23.04 -7.39 16.92
C GLN A 139 21.77 -6.60 17.28
N ARG A 140 21.89 -5.59 18.17
CA ARG A 140 20.74 -4.73 18.54
C ARG A 140 20.15 -3.99 17.35
N VAL A 141 20.97 -3.53 16.42
CA VAL A 141 20.47 -2.83 15.23
C VAL A 141 19.74 -3.80 14.31
N ILE A 142 20.30 -4.99 14.07
CA ILE A 142 19.63 -6.03 13.27
C ILE A 142 18.30 -6.42 13.92
N ASP A 143 18.29 -6.70 15.23
CA ASP A 143 17.07 -7.08 15.96
C ASP A 143 15.99 -6.00 15.85
N LYS A 144 16.39 -4.73 15.96
CA LYS A 144 15.48 -3.59 15.82
C LYS A 144 14.93 -3.47 14.40
N GLU A 145 15.78 -3.52 13.38
CA GLU A 145 15.37 -3.45 11.98
C GLU A 145 14.46 -4.63 11.62
N THR A 146 14.81 -5.85 12.04
CA THR A 146 13.99 -7.04 11.86
C THR A 146 12.64 -6.89 12.52
N SER A 147 12.58 -6.42 13.78
CA SER A 147 11.32 -6.18 14.48
C SER A 147 10.46 -5.13 13.77
N GLN A 148 11.05 -4.02 13.32
CA GLN A 148 10.35 -2.99 12.56
C GLN A 148 9.80 -3.52 11.23
N LYS A 149 10.58 -4.34 10.50
CA LYS A 149 10.13 -4.96 9.25
C LYS A 149 9.06 -6.01 9.47
N GLN A 150 9.12 -6.75 10.57
CA GLN A 150 8.08 -7.71 10.95
C GLN A 150 6.76 -7.00 11.28
N LEU A 151 6.81 -5.89 12.03
CA LEU A 151 5.63 -5.05 12.28
C LEU A 151 5.09 -4.43 10.98
N GLN A 152 5.96 -3.97 10.09
CA GLN A 152 5.55 -3.43 8.79
C GLN A 152 4.83 -4.51 7.96
N LYS A 153 5.36 -5.73 7.95
CA LYS A 153 4.75 -6.88 7.27
C LYS A 153 3.36 -7.19 7.84
N GLU A 154 3.24 -7.30 9.16
CA GLU A 154 1.96 -7.58 9.83
C GLU A 154 0.90 -6.51 9.51
N ASN A 155 1.28 -5.22 9.53
CA ASN A 155 0.37 -4.14 9.15
C ASN A 155 -0.11 -4.25 7.70
N ILE A 156 0.80 -4.56 6.76
CA ILE A 156 0.43 -4.75 5.35
C ILE A 156 -0.51 -5.94 5.18
N GLU A 157 -0.24 -7.06 5.85
CA GLU A 157 -1.09 -8.25 5.81
C GLU A 157 -2.49 -7.96 6.38
N GLN A 158 -2.58 -7.25 7.51
CA GLN A 158 -3.85 -6.83 8.10
C GLN A 158 -4.64 -5.89 7.19
N ASN A 159 -3.99 -4.88 6.60
CA ASN A 159 -4.62 -3.96 5.67
C ASN A 159 -5.17 -4.69 4.44
N GLN A 160 -4.40 -5.64 3.89
CA GLN A 160 -4.85 -6.44 2.76
C GLN A 160 -6.10 -7.26 3.10
N VAL A 161 -6.15 -7.89 4.28
CA VAL A 161 -7.32 -8.68 4.72
C VAL A 161 -8.53 -7.77 4.91
N ALA A 162 -8.34 -6.60 5.55
CA ALA A 162 -9.41 -5.64 5.79
C ALA A 162 -10.00 -5.09 4.47
N GLU A 163 -9.14 -4.72 3.52
CA GLU A 163 -9.55 -4.22 2.21
C GLU A 163 -10.31 -5.28 1.41
N LYS A 164 -9.81 -6.53 1.38
CA LYS A 164 -10.53 -7.65 0.76
C LYS A 164 -11.91 -7.86 1.37
N ALA A 165 -12.02 -7.84 2.69
CA ALA A 165 -13.30 -8.01 3.39
C ALA A 165 -14.28 -6.88 3.05
N SER A 166 -13.80 -5.63 3.04
CA SER A 166 -14.61 -4.45 2.69
C SER A 166 -15.14 -4.53 1.25
N LEU A 167 -14.27 -4.81 0.28
CA LEU A 167 -14.67 -4.94 -1.12
C LEU A 167 -15.62 -6.11 -1.34
N THR A 168 -15.40 -7.24 -0.66
CA THR A 168 -16.33 -8.39 -0.72
C THR A 168 -17.73 -8.02 -0.23
N ALA A 169 -17.83 -7.30 0.90
CA ALA A 169 -19.10 -6.84 1.43
C ALA A 169 -19.79 -5.83 0.49
N GLU A 170 -19.02 -4.94 -0.13
CA GLU A 170 -19.55 -3.98 -1.11
C GLU A 170 -20.08 -4.67 -2.37
N ILE A 171 -19.36 -5.68 -2.89
CA ILE A 171 -19.81 -6.50 -4.01
C ILE A 171 -21.15 -7.16 -3.70
N GLN A 172 -21.28 -7.82 -2.54
CA GLN A 172 -22.54 -8.48 -2.15
C GLN A 172 -23.70 -7.48 -2.05
N ARG A 173 -23.46 -6.29 -1.52
CA ARG A 173 -24.47 -5.22 -1.44
C ARG A 173 -24.89 -4.75 -2.84
N LEU A 174 -23.94 -4.58 -3.76
CA LEU A 174 -24.23 -4.19 -5.14
C LEU A 174 -25.03 -5.28 -5.88
N GLU A 175 -24.70 -6.55 -5.66
CA GLU A 175 -25.45 -7.68 -6.22
C GLU A 175 -26.91 -7.70 -5.74
N GLN A 176 -27.15 -7.49 -4.44
CA GLN A 176 -28.50 -7.39 -3.88
C GLN A 176 -29.29 -6.22 -4.50
N ASN A 177 -28.66 -5.04 -4.61
CA ASN A 177 -29.30 -3.87 -5.22
C ASN A 177 -29.65 -4.12 -6.69
N MET A 178 -28.79 -4.81 -7.44
CA MET A 178 -29.07 -5.17 -8.83
C MET A 178 -30.29 -6.08 -8.95
N GLU A 179 -30.44 -7.04 -8.05
CA GLU A 179 -31.59 -7.95 -8.08
C GLU A 179 -32.89 -7.22 -7.75
N GLU A 180 -32.88 -6.37 -6.72
CA GLU A 180 -34.05 -5.53 -6.39
C GLU A 180 -34.45 -4.62 -7.57
N LEU A 181 -33.47 -4.04 -8.28
CA LEU A 181 -33.74 -3.22 -9.47
C LEU A 181 -34.32 -4.05 -10.62
N ARG A 182 -33.87 -5.29 -10.82
CA ARG A 182 -34.44 -6.19 -11.83
C ARG A 182 -35.88 -6.57 -11.52
N GLU A 183 -36.18 -6.88 -10.27
CA GLU A 183 -37.55 -7.18 -9.82
C GLU A 183 -38.47 -5.96 -10.04
N LYS A 184 -38.02 -4.76 -9.63
CA LYS A 184 -38.76 -3.51 -9.87
C LYS A 184 -39.00 -3.28 -11.36
N LEU A 185 -37.99 -3.49 -12.20
CA LEU A 185 -38.10 -3.35 -13.65
C LEU A 185 -39.16 -4.32 -14.21
N GLY A 186 -39.12 -5.59 -13.79
CA GLY A 186 -40.09 -6.61 -14.18
C GLY A 186 -41.52 -6.24 -13.79
N SER A 187 -41.73 -5.74 -12.56
CA SER A 187 -43.05 -5.28 -12.10
C SER A 187 -43.58 -4.13 -12.97
N ARG A 188 -42.76 -3.12 -13.25
CA ARG A 188 -43.18 -1.98 -14.07
C ARG A 188 -43.47 -2.37 -15.52
N GLN A 189 -42.71 -3.31 -16.08
CA GLN A 189 -42.99 -3.84 -17.42
C GLN A 189 -44.32 -4.61 -17.47
N LYS A 190 -44.67 -5.35 -16.40
CA LYS A 190 -45.97 -6.02 -16.30
C LYS A 190 -47.10 -5.00 -16.19
N GLU A 191 -46.98 -4.04 -15.28
CA GLU A 191 -47.97 -2.96 -15.13
C GLU A 191 -48.20 -2.22 -16.45
N LEU A 192 -47.13 -1.91 -17.19
CA LEU A 192 -47.21 -1.26 -18.50
C LEU A 192 -48.02 -2.08 -19.51
N LYS A 193 -47.85 -3.41 -19.54
CA LYS A 193 -48.60 -4.31 -20.43
C LYS A 193 -50.09 -4.38 -20.06
N GLU A 194 -50.40 -4.26 -18.78
CA GLU A 194 -51.77 -4.36 -18.27
C GLU A 194 -52.58 -3.05 -18.43
N ILE A 195 -51.93 -1.93 -18.76
CA ILE A 195 -52.60 -0.62 -18.97
C ILE A 195 -53.75 -0.75 -19.96
N ASN A 196 -53.51 -1.33 -21.14
CA ASN A 196 -54.54 -1.39 -22.18
C ASN A 196 -55.76 -2.19 -21.71
N SER A 197 -55.54 -3.34 -21.07
CA SER A 197 -56.62 -4.17 -20.52
C SER A 197 -57.46 -3.44 -19.47
N LYS A 198 -56.88 -2.50 -18.72
CA LYS A 198 -57.58 -1.70 -17.71
C LYS A 198 -58.51 -0.65 -18.32
N TYR A 199 -58.09 0.00 -19.41
CA TYR A 199 -58.79 1.16 -19.97
C TYR A 199 -59.64 0.85 -21.19
N GLU A 200 -59.30 -0.18 -21.98
CA GLU A 200 -60.03 -0.51 -23.21
C GLU A 200 -61.53 -0.78 -23.01
N PRO A 201 -61.99 -1.49 -21.94
CA PRO A 201 -63.42 -1.65 -21.68
C PRO A 201 -64.13 -0.33 -21.37
N GLN A 202 -63.46 0.59 -20.66
CA GLN A 202 -64.02 1.90 -20.32
C GLN A 202 -64.15 2.78 -21.56
N LEU A 203 -63.16 2.73 -22.45
CA LEU A 203 -63.21 3.41 -23.74
C LEU A 203 -64.35 2.86 -24.60
N LYS A 204 -64.50 1.54 -24.70
CA LYS A 204 -65.60 0.90 -25.45
C LYS A 204 -66.99 1.26 -24.89
N ASP A 205 -67.15 1.33 -23.58
CA ASP A 205 -68.41 1.77 -22.96
C ASP A 205 -68.74 3.24 -23.30
N ILE A 206 -67.74 4.12 -23.26
CA ILE A 206 -67.90 5.52 -23.66
C ILE A 206 -68.28 5.62 -25.15
N ASP A 207 -67.59 4.91 -26.03
CA ASP A 207 -67.88 4.90 -27.46
C ASP A 207 -69.31 4.40 -27.74
N ALA A 208 -69.74 3.35 -27.05
CA ALA A 208 -71.11 2.83 -27.16
C ALA A 208 -72.15 3.87 -26.72
N LYS A 209 -71.90 4.58 -25.61
CA LYS A 209 -72.78 5.65 -25.12
C LYS A 209 -72.84 6.83 -26.09
N ILE A 210 -71.71 7.23 -26.69
CA ILE A 210 -71.66 8.26 -27.72
C ILE A 210 -72.50 7.84 -28.92
N ALA A 211 -72.34 6.59 -29.39
CA ALA A 211 -73.10 6.07 -30.53
C ALA A 211 -74.62 6.08 -30.27
N VAL A 212 -75.05 5.56 -29.11
CA VAL A 212 -76.48 5.57 -28.71
C VAL A 212 -77.02 7.00 -28.62
N GLY A 213 -76.27 7.92 -28.00
CA GLY A 213 -76.67 9.32 -27.91
C GLY A 213 -76.85 9.99 -29.27
N ASN A 214 -75.90 9.77 -30.19
CA ASN A 214 -75.98 10.30 -31.55
C ASN A 214 -77.18 9.74 -32.33
N THR A 215 -77.45 8.43 -32.21
CA THR A 215 -78.63 7.81 -32.83
C THR A 215 -79.93 8.41 -32.29
N ALA A 216 -80.06 8.54 -30.96
CA ALA A 216 -81.25 9.13 -30.34
C ALA A 216 -81.47 10.58 -30.79
N VAL A 217 -80.41 11.39 -30.87
CA VAL A 217 -80.52 12.77 -31.38
C VAL A 217 -80.94 12.79 -32.85
N ALA A 218 -80.40 11.90 -33.68
CA ALA A 218 -80.78 11.81 -35.09
C ALA A 218 -82.24 11.40 -35.29
N GLU A 219 -82.76 10.50 -34.46
CA GLU A 219 -84.18 10.11 -34.44
C GLU A 219 -85.07 11.31 -34.08
N VAL A 220 -84.74 12.03 -33.00
CA VAL A 220 -85.48 13.25 -32.60
C VAL A 220 -85.44 14.31 -33.69
N ILE A 221 -84.29 14.53 -34.34
CA ILE A 221 -84.18 15.46 -35.48
C ILE A 221 -85.08 15.01 -36.63
N THR A 222 -85.16 13.71 -36.90
CA THR A 222 -86.03 13.16 -37.95
C THR A 222 -87.49 13.37 -37.61
N ASP A 223 -87.91 13.12 -36.38
CA ASP A 223 -89.28 13.37 -35.90
C ASP A 223 -89.65 14.84 -36.00
N ILE A 224 -88.75 15.74 -35.60
CA ILE A 224 -88.93 17.20 -35.76
C ILE A 224 -89.11 17.57 -37.23
N LYS A 225 -88.25 17.06 -38.12
CA LYS A 225 -88.35 17.32 -39.57
C LYS A 225 -89.67 16.81 -40.15
N ASN A 226 -90.11 15.63 -39.73
CA ASN A 226 -91.38 15.06 -40.16
C ASN A 226 -92.56 15.92 -39.71
N ALA A 227 -92.58 16.36 -38.44
CA ALA A 227 -93.60 17.27 -37.92
C ALA A 227 -93.64 18.61 -38.67
N LEU A 228 -92.46 19.21 -38.94
CA LEU A 228 -92.36 20.43 -39.73
C LEU A 228 -92.92 20.26 -41.15
N ASN A 229 -92.62 19.13 -41.81
CA ASN A 229 -93.15 18.83 -43.15
C ASN A 229 -94.68 18.69 -43.14
N ILE A 230 -95.26 18.01 -42.14
CA ILE A 230 -96.71 17.88 -41.98
C ILE A 230 -97.36 19.26 -41.85
N ILE A 231 -96.78 20.15 -41.03
CA ILE A 231 -97.26 21.53 -40.85
C ILE A 231 -97.23 22.28 -42.19
N GLN A 232 -96.09 22.25 -42.89
CA GLN A 232 -95.91 22.95 -44.17
C GLN A 232 -96.85 22.46 -45.28
N THR A 233 -97.25 21.19 -45.26
CA THR A 233 -98.07 20.59 -46.32
C THR A 233 -99.58 20.66 -46.06
N ASN A 234 -100.01 20.83 -44.80
CA ASN A 234 -101.42 20.73 -44.41
C ASN A 234 -102.01 22.02 -43.83
N ILE A 235 -101.19 23.01 -43.51
CA ILE A 235 -101.64 24.28 -42.94
C ILE A 235 -101.24 25.41 -43.91
N ASN A 236 -102.24 26.05 -44.51
CA ASN A 236 -102.11 27.28 -45.31
C ASN A 236 -102.26 28.53 -44.45
#